data_AF-A0A9Q0ZAG1-F1
#
_entry.id   AF-A0A9Q0ZAG1-F1
#
_cell.length_a   1.000
_cell.length_b   1.000
_cell.length_c   1.000
_cell.angle_alpha   90.00
_cell.angle_beta   90.00
_cell.angle_gamma   90.00
#
_symmetry.space_group_name_H-M   'P 1'
#
loop_
_entity.id
_entity.type
_entity.pdbx_description
1 polymer ?
#
loop_
_entity_poly.entity_id
_entity_poly.type
_entity_poly.pdbx_seq_one_letter_code
_entity_poly.pdbx_strand_id
1 'polypeptide(L)'
;MQEMELEDFLLKKFFNLWGLSLLAASFLEPDGLFPNHIPNPEDKTAMKAITQAVLENKADLGIIFDTDVDRSAAVDSTGHEFNRNRLIALMSAIVLEEHPGTTIVTDSVTSDGLTTFIEKKLGGKHHRFKRGYKNVIDEAVRLNSVGEESHLAIETSGHGALKENHWLDDGAYLMVKVLNKLASARASGIAGGSKVLTDLVEGLQEPGVAVELRLKIDQNHPDLKGGSFREYGVAVLRLLENHIESDPKLQKAPVNYEGVRASGFGGWFLLRLSLHDPVLPLNIEAASHEDAVKLGLAVSSAVKEFHALDMSALDKFIQP
;
A
#
# COMPACT_ATOMS: atom_id res chain seq x y z
N MET A 1 -26.73 26.10 0.19
CA MET A 1 -27.91 25.22 0.43
C MET A 1 -28.48 24.64 -0.87
N GLN A 2 -28.52 25.38 -1.99
CA GLN A 2 -29.01 24.85 -3.28
C GLN A 2 -27.99 24.03 -4.09
N GLU A 3 -26.67 24.25 -3.94
CA GLU A 3 -25.63 23.48 -4.64
C GLU A 3 -25.41 22.08 -4.04
N MET A 4 -25.37 21.97 -2.72
CA MET A 4 -25.22 20.69 -1.99
C MET A 4 -26.33 19.67 -2.33
N GLU A 5 -27.57 20.15 -2.53
CA GLU A 5 -28.68 19.28 -2.96
C GLU A 5 -28.53 18.81 -4.42
N LEU A 6 -27.84 19.57 -5.27
CA LEU A 6 -27.64 19.24 -6.67
C LEU A 6 -26.52 18.21 -6.86
N GLU A 7 -25.41 18.34 -6.13
CA GLU A 7 -24.30 17.38 -6.20
C GLU A 7 -24.67 16.01 -5.61
N ASP A 8 -25.30 15.98 -4.44
CA ASP A 8 -25.83 14.76 -3.85
C ASP A 8 -26.90 14.13 -4.76
N PHE A 9 -27.74 14.95 -5.41
CA PHE A 9 -28.70 14.48 -6.42
C PHE A 9 -28.02 13.88 -7.65
N LEU A 10 -26.94 14.49 -8.17
CA LEU A 10 -26.21 14.00 -9.33
C LEU A 10 -25.45 12.69 -9.01
N LEU A 11 -24.81 12.61 -7.85
CA LEU A 11 -24.18 11.38 -7.36
C LEU A 11 -25.21 10.26 -7.16
N LYS A 12 -26.33 10.53 -6.49
CA LYS A 12 -27.43 9.58 -6.36
C LYS A 12 -27.95 9.13 -7.73
N LYS A 13 -28.13 10.06 -8.67
CA LYS A 13 -28.58 9.73 -10.03
C LYS A 13 -27.56 8.87 -10.78
N PHE A 14 -26.27 9.18 -10.66
CA PHE A 14 -25.20 8.38 -11.25
C PHE A 14 -25.19 6.95 -10.71
N PHE A 15 -25.17 6.77 -9.38
CA PHE A 15 -25.19 5.42 -8.78
C PHE A 15 -26.49 4.67 -9.09
N ASN A 16 -27.64 5.35 -9.09
CA ASN A 16 -28.92 4.74 -9.45
C ASN A 16 -28.95 4.21 -10.90
N LEU A 17 -28.26 4.87 -11.85
CA LEU A 17 -28.13 4.36 -13.22
C LEU A 17 -27.42 3.00 -13.28
N TRP A 18 -26.57 2.72 -12.29
CA TRP A 18 -25.82 1.46 -12.16
C TRP A 18 -26.52 0.45 -11.23
N GLY A 19 -27.76 0.75 -10.80
CA GLY A 19 -28.50 -0.08 -9.85
C GLY A 19 -27.96 -0.04 -8.42
N LEU A 20 -27.11 0.94 -8.10
CA LEU A 20 -26.53 1.16 -6.77
C LEU A 20 -27.33 2.22 -6.02
N SER A 21 -27.57 2.01 -4.73
CA SER A 21 -28.21 3.01 -3.86
C SER A 21 -27.15 3.72 -3.03
N LEU A 22 -26.98 5.03 -3.25
CA LEU A 22 -26.12 5.86 -2.42
C LEU A 22 -26.84 6.19 -1.10
N LEU A 23 -26.40 5.57 0.00
CA LEU A 23 -27.04 5.73 1.31
C LEU A 23 -26.54 6.95 2.09
N ALA A 24 -25.25 7.25 1.96
CA ALA A 24 -24.63 8.41 2.55
C ALA A 24 -23.47 8.88 1.68
N ALA A 25 -23.24 10.19 1.69
CA ALA A 25 -22.06 10.81 1.14
C ALA A 25 -21.58 11.88 2.13
N SER A 26 -20.29 11.88 2.42
CA SER A 26 -19.68 12.75 3.43
C SER A 26 -18.60 13.58 2.77
N PHE A 27 -18.49 14.85 3.19
CA PHE A 27 -17.41 15.76 2.80
C PHE A 27 -17.34 16.02 1.28
N LEU A 28 -18.50 16.13 0.62
CA LEU A 28 -18.59 16.39 -0.83
C LEU A 28 -18.24 17.83 -1.20
N GLU A 29 -18.45 18.79 -0.29
CA GLU A 29 -18.17 20.20 -0.55
C GLU A 29 -16.65 20.43 -0.67
N PRO A 30 -16.14 20.91 -1.82
CA PRO A 30 -14.72 21.10 -2.02
C PRO A 30 -14.20 22.24 -1.15
N ASP A 31 -13.48 21.89 -0.08
CA ASP A 31 -12.77 22.83 0.79
C ASP A 31 -11.28 22.47 0.85
N GLY A 32 -10.44 23.32 0.23
CA GLY A 32 -8.98 23.15 0.20
C GLY A 32 -8.27 23.32 1.54
N LEU A 33 -8.99 23.70 2.60
CA LEU A 33 -8.48 23.67 3.98
C LEU A 33 -8.63 22.29 4.64
N PHE A 34 -9.36 21.36 4.02
CA PHE A 34 -9.62 20.01 4.50
C PHE A 34 -10.00 19.97 6.00
N PRO A 35 -11.06 20.66 6.43
CA PRO A 35 -11.37 20.88 7.85
C PRO A 35 -11.76 19.60 8.61
N ASN A 36 -12.08 18.52 7.90
CA ASN A 36 -12.57 17.26 8.48
C ASN A 36 -11.41 16.29 8.76
N HIS A 37 -10.69 15.91 7.71
CA HIS A 37 -9.50 15.08 7.74
C HIS A 37 -8.72 15.29 6.45
N ILE A 38 -7.46 14.83 6.41
CA ILE A 38 -6.68 14.80 5.18
C ILE A 38 -7.37 13.79 4.21
N PRO A 39 -7.67 14.18 2.96
CA PRO A 39 -8.25 13.29 1.96
C PRO A 39 -7.17 12.32 1.46
N ASN A 40 -6.88 11.29 2.24
CA ASN A 40 -5.89 10.28 1.93
C ASN A 40 -6.39 8.91 2.41
N PRO A 41 -6.56 7.91 1.52
CA PRO A 41 -7.02 6.57 1.90
C PRO A 41 -6.03 5.80 2.79
N GLU A 42 -4.79 6.28 2.98
CA GLU A 42 -3.86 5.75 3.98
C GLU A 42 -4.03 6.40 5.38
N ASP A 43 -4.75 7.53 5.48
CA ASP A 43 -4.92 8.23 6.75
C ASP A 43 -5.89 7.50 7.67
N LYS A 44 -5.45 7.26 8.91
CA LYS A 44 -6.24 6.51 9.91
C LYS A 44 -7.51 7.25 10.33
N THR A 45 -7.51 8.58 10.32
CA THR A 45 -8.69 9.37 10.69
C THR A 45 -9.72 9.33 9.57
N ALA A 46 -9.26 9.47 8.31
CA ALA A 46 -10.07 9.33 7.11
C ALA A 46 -10.71 7.93 7.03
N MET A 47 -9.91 6.87 7.19
CA MET A 47 -10.41 5.49 7.20
C MET A 47 -11.42 5.23 8.32
N LYS A 48 -11.16 5.75 9.54
CA LYS A 48 -12.12 5.67 10.64
C LYS A 48 -13.44 6.37 10.31
N ALA A 49 -13.39 7.53 9.63
CA ALA A 49 -14.59 8.29 9.26
C ALA A 49 -15.47 7.51 8.27
N ILE A 50 -14.89 6.94 7.21
CA ILE A 50 -15.66 6.12 6.25
C ILE A 50 -16.16 4.82 6.90
N THR A 51 -15.36 4.17 7.76
CA THR A 51 -15.80 2.98 8.52
C THR A 51 -17.01 3.29 9.39
N GLN A 52 -16.98 4.40 10.12
CA GLN A 52 -18.12 4.82 10.94
C GLN A 52 -19.37 5.10 10.08
N ALA A 53 -19.19 5.80 8.95
CA ALA A 53 -20.29 6.08 8.03
C ALA A 53 -20.94 4.80 7.48
N VAL A 54 -20.14 3.78 7.14
CA VAL A 54 -20.66 2.48 6.68
C VAL A 54 -21.48 1.80 7.77
N LEU A 55 -20.97 1.75 9.00
CA LEU A 55 -21.64 1.09 10.13
C LEU A 55 -22.94 1.80 10.52
N GLU A 56 -22.94 3.13 10.58
CA GLU A 56 -24.12 3.94 10.94
C GLU A 56 -25.24 3.82 9.91
N ASN A 57 -24.89 3.83 8.63
CA ASN A 57 -25.85 3.78 7.53
C ASN A 57 -26.21 2.34 7.11
N LYS A 58 -25.55 1.33 7.71
CA LYS A 58 -25.67 -0.09 7.33
C LYS A 58 -25.43 -0.30 5.83
N ALA A 59 -24.43 0.38 5.30
CA ALA A 59 -24.08 0.31 3.89
C ALA A 59 -23.41 -1.03 3.54
N ASP A 60 -23.63 -1.51 2.32
CA ASP A 60 -22.99 -2.75 1.84
C ASP A 60 -21.48 -2.55 1.56
N LEU A 61 -21.10 -1.33 1.21
CA LEU A 61 -19.74 -0.92 0.87
C LEU A 61 -19.57 0.59 1.12
N GLY A 62 -18.44 0.99 1.67
CA GLY A 62 -17.92 2.35 1.67
C GLY A 62 -16.72 2.46 0.76
N ILE A 63 -16.59 3.59 0.07
CA ILE A 63 -15.47 3.91 -0.81
C ILE A 63 -14.93 5.28 -0.37
N ILE A 64 -13.61 5.40 -0.32
CA ILE A 64 -12.93 6.66 -0.07
C ILE A 64 -11.88 6.90 -1.16
N PHE A 65 -11.76 8.15 -1.58
CA PHE A 65 -10.78 8.63 -2.54
C PHE A 65 -9.88 9.69 -1.90
N ASP A 66 -8.74 9.94 -2.52
CA ASP A 66 -8.01 11.18 -2.28
C ASP A 66 -8.54 12.34 -3.13
N THR A 67 -7.81 13.46 -3.20
CA THR A 67 -8.35 14.73 -3.72
C THR A 67 -8.62 14.71 -5.21
N ASP A 68 -7.75 14.06 -5.99
CA ASP A 68 -7.82 13.94 -7.44
C ASP A 68 -8.25 12.56 -7.94
N VAL A 69 -8.64 11.67 -7.01
CA VAL A 69 -9.35 10.40 -7.27
C VAL A 69 -8.46 9.34 -7.94
N ASP A 70 -7.15 9.55 -7.95
CA ASP A 70 -6.19 8.55 -8.45
C ASP A 70 -5.90 7.46 -7.41
N ARG A 71 -6.19 7.72 -6.12
CA ARG A 71 -6.09 6.74 -5.03
C ARG A 71 -7.45 6.39 -4.45
N SER A 72 -7.59 5.13 -4.06
CA SER A 72 -8.81 4.65 -3.41
C SER A 72 -8.56 3.63 -2.31
N ALA A 73 -9.54 3.50 -1.42
CA ALA A 73 -9.70 2.37 -0.52
C ALA A 73 -11.19 2.08 -0.32
N ALA A 74 -11.49 0.90 0.23
CA ALA A 74 -12.86 0.50 0.50
C ALA A 74 -13.04 -0.02 1.93
N VAL A 75 -14.28 -0.03 2.40
CA VAL A 75 -14.68 -0.62 3.67
C VAL A 75 -15.94 -1.46 3.45
N ASP A 76 -15.96 -2.69 3.92
CA ASP A 76 -17.16 -3.53 3.79
C ASP A 76 -18.23 -3.21 4.85
N SER A 77 -19.40 -3.84 4.69
CA SER A 77 -20.53 -3.69 5.61
C SER A 77 -20.28 -4.04 7.08
N THR A 78 -19.16 -4.72 7.40
CA THR A 78 -18.75 -5.05 8.78
C THR A 78 -17.75 -4.05 9.35
N GLY A 79 -17.31 -3.07 8.55
CA GLY A 79 -16.26 -2.15 8.90
C GLY A 79 -14.85 -2.69 8.60
N HIS A 80 -14.72 -3.79 7.85
CA HIS A 80 -13.43 -4.31 7.45
C HIS A 80 -12.83 -3.47 6.33
N GLU A 81 -11.66 -2.90 6.57
CA GLU A 81 -10.96 -2.00 5.64
C GLU A 81 -10.18 -2.78 4.59
N PHE A 82 -10.40 -2.45 3.32
CA PHE A 82 -9.57 -2.84 2.18
C PHE A 82 -8.68 -1.67 1.78
N ASN A 83 -7.56 -1.52 2.50
CA ASN A 83 -6.49 -0.58 2.21
C ASN A 83 -5.13 -1.30 2.17
N ARG A 84 -4.10 -0.64 1.64
CA ARG A 84 -2.73 -1.15 1.60
C ARG A 84 -2.64 -2.57 1.03
N ASN A 85 -1.98 -3.50 1.72
CA ASN A 85 -1.84 -4.90 1.29
C ASN A 85 -3.20 -5.60 1.05
N ARG A 86 -4.27 -5.24 1.79
CA ARG A 86 -5.60 -5.86 1.62
C ARG A 86 -6.26 -5.44 0.32
N LEU A 87 -6.11 -4.16 -0.07
CA LEU A 87 -6.61 -3.68 -1.36
C LEU A 87 -5.85 -4.38 -2.51
N ILE A 88 -4.52 -4.49 -2.39
CA ILE A 88 -3.71 -5.22 -3.38
C ILE A 88 -4.15 -6.69 -3.48
N ALA A 89 -4.36 -7.36 -2.35
CA ALA A 89 -4.84 -8.75 -2.33
C ALA A 89 -6.21 -8.89 -3.01
N LEU A 90 -7.15 -8.00 -2.69
CA LEU A 90 -8.49 -7.99 -3.28
C LEU A 90 -8.43 -7.78 -4.79
N MET A 91 -7.70 -6.77 -5.25
CA MET A 91 -7.54 -6.47 -6.67
C MET A 91 -6.80 -7.58 -7.41
N SER A 92 -5.79 -8.18 -6.78
CA SER A 92 -5.07 -9.34 -7.33
C SER A 92 -6.00 -10.52 -7.51
N ALA A 93 -6.87 -10.82 -6.54
CA ALA A 93 -7.83 -11.91 -6.63
C ALA A 93 -8.81 -11.71 -7.81
N ILE A 94 -9.36 -10.49 -7.95
CA ILE A 94 -10.25 -10.14 -9.07
C ILE A 94 -9.53 -10.28 -10.42
N VAL A 95 -8.34 -9.70 -10.54
CA VAL A 95 -7.58 -9.72 -11.80
C VAL A 95 -7.09 -11.14 -12.16
N LEU A 96 -6.72 -11.96 -11.18
CA LEU A 96 -6.25 -13.33 -11.43
C LEU A 96 -7.37 -14.31 -11.78
N GLU A 97 -8.64 -14.01 -11.45
CA GLU A 97 -9.78 -14.75 -11.98
C GLU A 97 -9.95 -14.53 -13.50
N GLU A 98 -9.70 -13.31 -13.97
CA GLU A 98 -9.83 -12.92 -15.38
C GLU A 98 -8.59 -13.26 -16.21
N HIS A 99 -7.41 -13.15 -15.58
CA HIS A 99 -6.10 -13.35 -16.20
C HIS A 99 -5.23 -14.29 -15.35
N PRO A 100 -5.52 -15.60 -15.33
CA PRO A 100 -4.76 -16.56 -14.52
C PRO A 100 -3.25 -16.54 -14.82
N GLY A 101 -2.44 -16.51 -13.78
CA GLY A 101 -0.98 -16.54 -13.89
C GLY A 101 -0.31 -15.21 -14.28
N THR A 102 -1.08 -14.13 -14.43
CA THR A 102 -0.54 -12.80 -14.71
C THR A 102 0.38 -12.29 -13.60
N THR A 103 1.28 -11.39 -13.96
CA THR A 103 2.16 -10.69 -13.03
C THR A 103 1.43 -9.50 -12.41
N ILE A 104 1.48 -9.41 -11.08
CA ILE A 104 1.00 -8.27 -10.30
C ILE A 104 2.21 -7.44 -9.90
N VAL A 105 2.31 -6.21 -10.41
CA VAL A 105 3.41 -5.29 -10.09
C VAL A 105 3.01 -4.43 -8.90
N THR A 106 3.86 -4.38 -7.87
CA THR A 106 3.58 -3.63 -6.64
C THR A 106 4.76 -2.79 -6.18
N ASP A 107 4.54 -1.92 -5.18
CA ASP A 107 5.61 -1.16 -4.53
C ASP A 107 6.46 -2.00 -3.56
N SER A 108 7.63 -1.46 -3.22
CA SER A 108 8.69 -2.17 -2.50
C SER A 108 8.35 -2.54 -1.05
N VAL A 109 7.31 -1.93 -0.49
CA VAL A 109 6.92 -2.06 0.93
C VAL A 109 5.83 -3.11 1.17
N THR A 110 5.41 -3.85 0.14
CA THR A 110 4.44 -4.94 0.26
C THR A 110 4.91 -6.07 1.17
N SER A 111 3.97 -6.70 1.87
CA SER A 111 4.25 -7.76 2.84
C SER A 111 4.69 -9.07 2.18
N ASP A 112 5.37 -9.93 2.95
CA ASP A 112 5.66 -11.30 2.53
C ASP A 112 4.41 -12.18 2.56
N GLY A 113 3.45 -11.86 3.43
CA GLY A 113 2.11 -12.46 3.45
C GLY A 113 1.35 -12.22 2.14
N LEU A 114 1.42 -11.00 1.59
CA LEU A 114 0.83 -10.67 0.29
C LEU A 114 1.52 -11.41 -0.85
N THR A 115 2.86 -11.52 -0.82
CA THR A 115 3.62 -12.30 -1.82
C THR A 115 3.17 -13.75 -1.81
N THR A 116 3.10 -14.36 -0.62
CA THR A 116 2.65 -15.74 -0.45
C THR A 116 1.21 -15.92 -0.94
N PHE A 117 0.35 -14.95 -0.64
CA PHE A 117 -1.04 -14.97 -1.09
C PHE A 117 -1.15 -14.94 -2.62
N ILE A 118 -0.51 -13.98 -3.28
CA ILE A 118 -0.54 -13.86 -4.75
C ILE A 118 0.05 -15.11 -5.42
N GLU A 119 1.22 -15.57 -4.98
CA GLU A 119 1.93 -16.65 -5.66
C GLU A 119 1.40 -18.05 -5.34
N LYS A 120 1.07 -18.32 -4.07
CA LYS A 120 0.75 -19.68 -3.60
C LYS A 120 -0.74 -19.95 -3.54
N LYS A 121 -1.55 -18.94 -3.20
CA LYS A 121 -3.01 -19.08 -3.09
C LYS A 121 -3.71 -18.72 -4.39
N LEU A 122 -3.36 -17.59 -5.01
CA LEU A 122 -4.00 -17.13 -6.25
C LEU A 122 -3.34 -17.64 -7.53
N GLY A 123 -2.10 -18.13 -7.44
CA GLY A 123 -1.36 -18.67 -8.60
C GLY A 123 -0.85 -17.61 -9.59
N GLY A 124 -0.77 -16.34 -9.17
CA GLY A 124 -0.15 -15.26 -9.93
C GLY A 124 1.36 -15.19 -9.74
N LYS A 125 1.98 -14.14 -10.28
CA LYS A 125 3.39 -13.80 -10.01
C LYS A 125 3.45 -12.44 -9.33
N HIS A 126 4.13 -12.35 -8.20
CA HIS A 126 4.31 -11.08 -7.52
C HIS A 126 5.61 -10.42 -7.97
N HIS A 127 5.51 -9.27 -8.65
CA HIS A 127 6.65 -8.47 -9.04
C HIS A 127 6.72 -7.21 -8.17
N ARG A 128 7.38 -7.34 -7.02
CA ARG A 128 7.64 -6.21 -6.11
C ARG A 128 8.72 -5.32 -6.71
N PHE A 129 8.40 -4.06 -7.01
CA PHE A 129 9.27 -3.10 -7.66
C PHE A 129 9.54 -1.86 -6.79
N LYS A 130 10.15 -0.81 -7.36
CA LYS A 130 10.43 0.46 -6.70
C LYS A 130 9.15 1.20 -6.35
N ARG A 131 9.10 1.80 -5.16
CA ARG A 131 7.96 2.63 -4.75
C ARG A 131 7.84 3.90 -5.61
N GLY A 132 6.61 4.38 -5.77
CA GLY A 132 6.16 5.49 -6.58
C GLY A 132 5.28 5.00 -7.73
N TYR A 133 4.02 5.45 -7.79
CA TYR A 133 2.98 4.94 -8.72
C TYR A 133 3.50 4.81 -10.15
N LYS A 134 4.18 5.84 -10.65
CA LYS A 134 4.76 5.85 -12.00
C LYS A 134 5.81 4.75 -12.20
N ASN A 135 6.67 4.47 -11.21
CA ASN A 135 7.64 3.39 -11.31
C ASN A 135 6.94 2.03 -11.44
N VAL A 136 5.86 1.81 -10.68
CA VAL A 136 5.09 0.56 -10.68
C VAL A 136 4.34 0.38 -12.00
N ILE A 137 3.71 1.45 -12.51
CA ILE A 137 3.00 1.45 -13.80
C ILE A 137 3.97 1.24 -14.97
N ASP A 138 5.06 2.04 -15.03
CA ASP A 138 6.05 1.95 -16.10
C ASP A 138 6.69 0.56 -16.13
N GLU A 139 6.89 -0.09 -14.97
CA GLU A 139 7.40 -1.45 -14.89
C GLU A 139 6.39 -2.47 -15.44
N ALA A 140 5.10 -2.36 -15.10
CA ALA A 140 4.08 -3.23 -15.69
C ALA A 140 3.99 -3.09 -17.21
N VAL A 141 4.12 -1.87 -17.73
CA VAL A 141 4.22 -1.59 -19.18
C VAL A 141 5.48 -2.23 -19.76
N ARG A 142 6.63 -2.07 -19.10
CA ARG A 142 7.91 -2.64 -19.54
C ARG A 142 7.85 -4.16 -19.61
N LEU A 143 7.32 -4.83 -18.58
CA LEU A 143 7.14 -6.28 -18.54
C LEU A 143 6.29 -6.76 -19.72
N ASN A 144 5.15 -6.11 -19.98
CA ASN A 144 4.31 -6.44 -21.13
C ASN A 144 5.05 -6.26 -22.46
N SER A 145 5.92 -5.25 -22.59
CA SER A 145 6.70 -5.01 -23.82
C SER A 145 7.73 -6.10 -24.12
N VAL A 146 8.17 -6.86 -23.10
CA VAL A 146 9.13 -7.97 -23.24
C VAL A 146 8.46 -9.34 -23.17
N GLY A 147 7.13 -9.40 -23.24
CA GLY A 147 6.36 -10.65 -23.25
C GLY A 147 6.06 -11.24 -21.87
N GLU A 148 6.32 -10.50 -20.79
CA GLU A 148 5.91 -10.86 -19.44
C GLU A 148 4.55 -10.22 -19.14
N GLU A 149 3.49 -11.03 -19.21
CA GLU A 149 2.13 -10.52 -19.03
C GLU A 149 1.90 -9.99 -17.61
N SER A 150 1.44 -8.75 -17.54
CA SER A 150 0.96 -8.09 -16.32
C SER A 150 -0.36 -7.36 -16.63
N HIS A 151 -1.31 -7.43 -15.71
CA HIS A 151 -2.63 -6.79 -15.85
C HIS A 151 -2.94 -5.79 -14.73
N LEU A 152 -2.11 -5.74 -13.68
CA LEU A 152 -2.30 -4.87 -12.53
C LEU A 152 -0.96 -4.31 -12.05
N ALA A 153 -0.91 -2.98 -11.96
CA ALA A 153 0.10 -2.20 -11.24
C ALA A 153 -0.60 -1.52 -10.07
N ILE A 154 -0.18 -1.75 -8.83
CA ILE A 154 -0.87 -1.21 -7.65
C ILE A 154 0.06 -1.01 -6.46
N GLU A 155 -0.09 0.09 -5.74
CA GLU A 155 0.71 0.43 -4.57
C GLU A 155 -0.05 0.29 -3.25
N THR A 156 0.70 0.15 -2.14
CA THR A 156 0.10 0.22 -0.81
C THR A 156 -0.56 1.56 -0.47
N SER A 157 -0.25 2.62 -1.24
CA SER A 157 -0.86 3.95 -1.12
C SER A 157 -2.27 4.07 -1.69
N GLY A 158 -2.74 3.06 -2.44
CA GLY A 158 -4.05 3.07 -3.10
C GLY A 158 -4.03 3.55 -4.56
N HIS A 159 -2.86 3.96 -5.08
CA HIS A 159 -2.67 4.16 -6.53
C HIS A 159 -2.76 2.82 -7.24
N GLY A 160 -3.38 2.79 -8.42
CA GLY A 160 -3.41 1.58 -9.22
C GLY A 160 -3.93 1.78 -10.63
N ALA A 161 -3.38 0.98 -11.53
CA ALA A 161 -3.67 1.01 -12.94
C ALA A 161 -3.83 -0.40 -13.49
N LEU A 162 -4.82 -0.59 -14.37
CA LEU A 162 -5.03 -1.85 -15.08
C LEU A 162 -4.68 -1.70 -16.56
N LYS A 163 -4.21 -2.80 -17.14
CA LYS A 163 -3.91 -2.88 -18.58
C LYS A 163 -5.12 -2.55 -19.46
N GLU A 164 -6.30 -3.03 -19.07
CA GLU A 164 -7.56 -2.77 -19.76
C GLU A 164 -8.02 -1.31 -19.69
N ASN A 165 -7.57 -0.57 -18.66
CA ASN A 165 -7.80 0.87 -18.52
C ASN A 165 -6.58 1.68 -18.99
N HIS A 166 -5.85 1.16 -19.99
CA HIS A 166 -4.73 1.83 -20.65
C HIS A 166 -3.62 2.32 -19.71
N TRP A 167 -3.41 1.64 -18.57
CA TRP A 167 -2.42 2.02 -17.57
C TRP A 167 -2.60 3.44 -17.00
N LEU A 168 -3.83 3.96 -17.03
CA LEU A 168 -4.19 5.17 -16.30
C LEU A 168 -4.22 4.86 -14.80
N ASP A 169 -3.57 5.72 -14.01
CA ASP A 169 -3.68 5.69 -12.55
C ASP A 169 -5.07 6.21 -12.17
N ASP A 170 -5.94 5.31 -11.70
CA ASP A 170 -7.38 5.56 -11.64
C ASP A 170 -8.00 4.77 -10.48
N GLY A 171 -8.02 5.41 -9.30
CA GLY A 171 -8.64 4.87 -8.11
C GLY A 171 -10.13 4.60 -8.29
N ALA A 172 -10.83 5.41 -9.08
CA ALA A 172 -12.25 5.16 -9.39
C ALA A 172 -12.43 3.86 -10.18
N TYR A 173 -11.55 3.58 -11.15
CA TYR A 173 -11.61 2.34 -11.93
C TYR A 173 -11.32 1.10 -11.07
N LEU A 174 -10.39 1.18 -10.11
CA LEU A 174 -10.21 0.11 -9.12
C LEU A 174 -11.53 -0.21 -8.39
N MET A 175 -12.27 0.83 -7.99
CA MET A 175 -13.56 0.66 -7.30
C MET A 175 -14.65 0.14 -8.23
N VAL A 176 -14.63 0.48 -9.52
CA VAL A 176 -15.52 -0.13 -10.52
C VAL A 176 -15.29 -1.64 -10.61
N LYS A 177 -14.04 -2.13 -10.57
CA LYS A 177 -13.76 -3.59 -10.55
C LYS A 177 -14.36 -4.27 -9.33
N VAL A 178 -14.24 -3.66 -8.14
CA VAL A 178 -14.84 -4.17 -6.90
C VAL A 178 -16.37 -4.19 -7.00
N LEU A 179 -16.98 -3.09 -7.47
CA LEU A 179 -18.43 -2.99 -7.67
C LEU A 179 -18.95 -4.01 -8.68
N ASN A 180 -18.25 -4.23 -9.79
CA ASN A 180 -18.60 -5.24 -10.79
C ASN A 180 -18.55 -6.66 -10.19
N LYS A 181 -17.55 -6.96 -9.36
CA LYS A 181 -17.45 -8.25 -8.66
C LYS A 181 -18.65 -8.47 -7.73
N LEU A 182 -19.01 -7.46 -6.94
CA LEU A 182 -20.19 -7.48 -6.06
C LEU A 182 -21.49 -7.64 -6.85
N ALA A 183 -21.66 -6.89 -7.93
CA ALA A 183 -22.84 -6.97 -8.80
C ALA A 183 -22.97 -8.35 -9.44
N SER A 184 -21.88 -8.92 -9.96
CA SER A 184 -21.84 -10.28 -10.54
C SER A 184 -22.19 -11.35 -9.50
N ALA A 185 -21.65 -11.24 -8.29
CA ALA A 185 -21.98 -12.17 -7.19
C ALA A 185 -23.48 -12.10 -6.85
N ARG A 186 -24.05 -10.88 -6.74
CA ARG A 186 -25.48 -10.68 -6.50
C ARG A 186 -26.35 -11.23 -7.62
N ALA A 187 -25.97 -11.02 -8.88
CA ALA A 187 -26.67 -11.59 -10.04
C ALA A 187 -26.65 -13.13 -10.04
N SER A 188 -25.61 -13.73 -9.46
CA SER A 188 -25.46 -15.17 -9.27
C SER A 188 -26.16 -15.71 -8.01
N GLY A 189 -26.94 -14.88 -7.30
CA GLY A 189 -27.69 -15.27 -6.11
C GLY A 189 -26.87 -15.31 -4.82
N ILE A 190 -25.63 -14.85 -4.83
CA ILE A 190 -24.79 -14.73 -3.62
C ILE A 190 -25.16 -13.41 -2.92
N ALA A 191 -25.68 -13.51 -1.69
CA ALA A 191 -26.00 -12.36 -0.85
C ALA A 191 -24.84 -12.00 0.11
N GLY A 192 -24.77 -10.74 0.51
CA GLY A 192 -23.81 -10.23 1.50
C GLY A 192 -22.47 -9.80 0.89
N GLY A 193 -22.36 -8.52 0.53
CA GLY A 193 -21.17 -7.97 -0.13
C GLY A 193 -19.87 -8.15 0.65
N SER A 194 -19.91 -7.96 1.97
CA SER A 194 -18.76 -8.23 2.85
C SER A 194 -18.23 -9.66 2.71
N LYS A 195 -19.11 -10.67 2.65
CA LYS A 195 -18.67 -12.06 2.48
C LYS A 195 -17.98 -12.25 1.14
N VAL A 196 -18.51 -11.68 0.07
CA VAL A 196 -17.90 -11.76 -1.28
C VAL A 196 -16.47 -11.20 -1.26
N LEU A 197 -16.26 -10.03 -0.64
CA LEU A 197 -14.93 -9.41 -0.61
C LEU A 197 -13.96 -10.12 0.35
N THR A 198 -14.44 -10.52 1.53
CA THR A 198 -13.61 -11.21 2.53
C THR A 198 -13.22 -12.62 2.09
N ASP A 199 -14.10 -13.33 1.37
CA ASP A 199 -13.77 -14.63 0.76
C ASP A 199 -12.64 -14.50 -0.27
N LEU A 200 -12.60 -13.40 -1.04
CA LEU A 200 -11.55 -13.16 -2.04
C LEU A 200 -10.16 -12.96 -1.42
N VAL A 201 -10.09 -12.50 -0.18
CA VAL A 201 -8.83 -12.29 0.55
C VAL A 201 -8.61 -13.33 1.65
N GLU A 202 -9.40 -14.40 1.68
CA GLU A 202 -9.28 -15.46 2.67
C GLU A 202 -7.90 -16.14 2.60
N GLY A 203 -7.21 -16.17 3.73
CA GLY A 203 -5.87 -16.74 3.85
C GLY A 203 -4.74 -15.74 3.58
N LEU A 204 -5.05 -14.46 3.32
CA LEU A 204 -4.06 -13.39 3.38
C LEU A 204 -3.46 -13.32 4.78
N GLN A 205 -2.16 -13.59 4.88
CA GLN A 205 -1.44 -13.50 6.15
C GLN A 205 -1.07 -12.05 6.44
N GLU A 206 -1.34 -11.62 7.67
CA GLU A 206 -1.01 -10.28 8.14
C GLU A 206 0.06 -10.34 9.23
N PRO A 207 1.04 -9.42 9.22
CA PRO A 207 2.07 -9.41 10.25
C PRO A 207 1.48 -8.97 11.60
N GLY A 208 2.02 -9.51 12.69
CA GLY A 208 1.66 -9.05 14.04
C GLY A 208 2.14 -7.62 14.31
N VAL A 209 3.23 -7.21 13.65
CA VAL A 209 3.78 -5.85 13.70
C VAL A 209 4.14 -5.41 12.29
N ALA A 210 3.69 -4.21 11.90
CA ALA A 210 4.11 -3.52 10.68
C ALA A 210 4.33 -2.04 11.00
N VAL A 211 5.53 -1.53 10.76
CA VAL A 211 5.90 -0.13 11.06
C VAL A 211 6.69 0.50 9.91
N GLU A 212 6.54 1.81 9.74
CA GLU A 212 7.44 2.65 8.96
C GLU A 212 8.10 3.66 9.91
N LEU A 213 9.43 3.62 9.98
CA LEU A 213 10.24 4.55 10.74
C LEU A 213 10.99 5.45 9.76
N ARG A 214 11.01 6.77 10.00
CA ARG A 214 11.63 7.73 9.09
C ARG A 214 12.92 8.27 9.69
N LEU A 215 14.05 7.81 9.17
CA LEU A 215 15.37 8.26 9.61
C LEU A 215 15.79 9.47 8.78
N LYS A 216 15.66 10.68 9.33
CA LYS A 216 15.95 11.92 8.60
C LYS A 216 17.45 12.10 8.44
N ILE A 217 17.88 12.64 7.30
CA ILE A 217 19.27 13.02 7.06
C ILE A 217 19.37 14.52 7.35
N ASP A 218 20.14 14.90 8.37
CA ASP A 218 20.46 16.29 8.65
C ASP A 218 21.41 16.82 7.58
N GLN A 219 20.85 17.62 6.67
CA GLN A 219 21.60 18.18 5.55
C GLN A 219 22.65 19.22 5.97
N ASN A 220 22.55 19.75 7.19
CA ASN A 220 23.51 20.71 7.73
C ASN A 220 24.63 20.05 8.53
N HIS A 221 24.60 18.73 8.70
CA HIS A 221 25.58 18.01 9.48
C HIS A 221 26.96 17.98 8.79
N PRO A 222 28.08 18.18 9.52
CA PRO A 222 29.42 18.19 8.94
C PRO A 222 29.81 16.93 8.16
N ASP A 223 29.22 15.78 8.49
CA ASP A 223 29.51 14.50 7.82
C ASP A 223 29.10 14.46 6.35
N LEU A 224 28.15 15.29 5.92
CA LEU A 224 27.81 15.41 4.50
C LEU A 224 28.90 16.13 3.71
N LYS A 225 29.77 16.91 4.37
CA LYS A 225 30.90 17.64 3.75
C LYS A 225 30.49 18.50 2.54
N GLY A 226 29.28 19.06 2.57
CA GLY A 226 28.70 19.82 1.46
C GLY A 226 28.19 18.97 0.27
N GLY A 227 28.22 17.65 0.40
CA GLY A 227 27.68 16.69 -0.57
C GLY A 227 26.16 16.51 -0.46
N SER A 228 25.61 15.68 -1.36
CA SER A 228 24.16 15.45 -1.42
C SER A 228 23.71 14.45 -0.35
N PHE A 229 22.50 14.64 0.21
CA PHE A 229 21.86 13.61 1.04
C PHE A 229 21.73 12.27 0.30
N ARG A 230 21.69 12.27 -1.04
CA ARG A 230 21.63 11.05 -1.85
C ARG A 230 22.92 10.25 -1.76
N GLU A 231 24.07 10.91 -1.85
CA GLU A 231 25.38 10.27 -1.73
C GLU A 231 25.55 9.68 -0.33
N TYR A 232 25.15 10.45 0.70
CA TYR A 232 25.13 9.99 2.09
C TYR A 232 24.22 8.77 2.27
N GLY A 233 22.98 8.84 1.80
CA GLY A 233 22.02 7.74 1.90
C GLY A 233 22.48 6.47 1.17
N VAL A 234 23.10 6.60 -0.02
CA VAL A 234 23.69 5.47 -0.74
C VAL A 234 24.84 4.85 0.06
N ALA A 235 25.67 5.64 0.74
CA ALA A 235 26.72 5.12 1.61
C ALA A 235 26.14 4.35 2.80
N VAL A 236 25.06 4.86 3.43
CA VAL A 236 24.33 4.15 4.51
C VAL A 236 23.83 2.79 4.02
N LEU A 237 23.13 2.77 2.88
CA LEU A 237 22.58 1.54 2.30
C LEU A 237 23.68 0.52 1.98
N ARG A 238 24.81 0.96 1.43
CA ARG A 238 25.96 0.08 1.15
C ARG A 238 26.54 -0.55 2.42
N LEU A 239 26.66 0.21 3.51
CA LEU A 239 27.17 -0.35 4.77
C LEU A 239 26.20 -1.36 5.37
N LEU A 240 24.89 -1.07 5.32
CA LEU A 240 23.85 -2.00 5.74
C LEU A 240 23.88 -3.30 4.93
N GLU A 241 24.06 -3.21 3.62
CA GLU A 241 24.19 -4.37 2.72
C GLU A 241 25.38 -5.26 3.12
N ASN A 242 26.56 -4.67 3.33
CA ASN A 242 27.75 -5.40 3.82
C ASN A 242 27.50 -6.05 5.20
N HIS A 243 26.77 -5.36 6.08
CA HIS A 243 26.44 -5.89 7.40
C HIS A 243 25.56 -7.14 7.29
N ILE A 244 24.53 -7.11 6.44
CA ILE A 244 23.64 -8.25 6.18
C ILE A 244 24.42 -9.44 5.64
N GLU A 245 25.35 -9.23 4.71
CA GLU A 245 26.18 -10.32 4.15
C GLU A 245 27.06 -11.00 5.21
N SER A 246 27.40 -10.29 6.29
CA SER A 246 28.21 -10.81 7.39
C SER A 246 27.42 -11.44 8.54
N ASP A 247 26.11 -11.20 8.64
CA ASP A 247 25.25 -11.74 9.71
C ASP A 247 24.50 -12.99 9.24
N PRO A 248 24.82 -14.20 9.75
CA PRO A 248 24.16 -15.44 9.33
C PRO A 248 22.68 -15.52 9.73
N LYS A 249 22.19 -14.59 10.56
CA LYS A 249 20.77 -14.51 10.96
C LYS A 249 19.92 -13.70 9.99
N LEU A 250 20.56 -13.00 9.06
CA LEU A 250 19.91 -12.18 8.05
C LEU A 250 20.11 -12.80 6.67
N GLN A 251 19.10 -12.64 5.84
CA GLN A 251 19.13 -13.06 4.46
C GLN A 251 18.65 -11.92 3.59
N LYS A 252 19.52 -11.41 2.72
CA LYS A 252 19.14 -10.43 1.71
C LYS A 252 18.07 -11.01 0.78
N ALA A 253 17.07 -10.19 0.44
CA ALA A 253 16.05 -10.58 -0.52
C ALA A 253 16.69 -10.93 -1.86
N PRO A 254 16.38 -12.09 -2.47
CA PRO A 254 17.02 -12.54 -3.70
C PRO A 254 16.71 -11.65 -4.90
N VAL A 255 15.52 -11.05 -4.90
CA VAL A 255 15.08 -10.05 -5.89
C VAL A 255 14.69 -8.79 -5.13
N ASN A 256 15.38 -7.69 -5.40
CA ASN A 256 15.11 -6.40 -4.79
C ASN A 256 15.51 -5.27 -5.74
N TYR A 257 14.62 -4.30 -5.97
CA TYR A 257 14.83 -3.22 -6.94
C TYR A 257 15.02 -1.84 -6.28
N GLU A 258 14.86 -1.74 -4.96
CA GLU A 258 15.00 -0.49 -4.21
C GLU A 258 15.60 -0.75 -2.83
N GLY A 259 16.53 0.11 -2.40
CA GLY A 259 17.09 0.05 -1.05
C GLY A 259 17.73 -1.29 -0.71
N VAL A 260 17.64 -1.67 0.56
CA VAL A 260 18.16 -2.91 1.11
C VAL A 260 17.05 -3.61 1.86
N ARG A 261 16.54 -4.71 1.28
CA ARG A 261 15.54 -5.59 1.90
C ARG A 261 16.20 -6.87 2.39
N ALA A 262 15.96 -7.24 3.64
CA ALA A 262 16.42 -8.49 4.21
C ALA A 262 15.38 -9.10 5.15
N SER A 263 15.37 -10.43 5.20
CA SER A 263 14.56 -11.24 6.11
C SER A 263 15.44 -11.79 7.23
N GLY A 264 14.87 -11.98 8.41
CA GLY A 264 15.55 -12.50 9.58
C GLY A 264 14.61 -12.52 10.78
N PHE A 265 14.92 -13.32 11.81
CA PHE A 265 14.15 -13.36 13.06
C PHE A 265 12.63 -13.60 12.88
N GLY A 266 12.20 -14.23 11.77
CA GLY A 266 10.76 -14.44 11.49
C GLY A 266 10.02 -13.22 10.92
N GLY A 267 10.75 -12.20 10.45
CA GLY A 267 10.21 -11.02 9.77
C GLY A 267 11.14 -10.50 8.67
N TRP A 268 10.92 -9.26 8.25
CA TRP A 268 11.75 -8.57 7.26
C TRP A 268 11.84 -7.07 7.55
N PHE A 269 12.90 -6.44 7.03
CA PHE A 269 12.99 -4.99 6.93
C PHE A 269 13.36 -4.55 5.51
N LEU A 270 12.98 -3.32 5.17
CA LEU A 270 13.47 -2.58 4.00
C LEU A 270 13.92 -1.20 4.46
N LEU A 271 15.21 -0.89 4.30
CA LEU A 271 15.70 0.48 4.37
C LEU A 271 15.88 1.00 2.95
N ARG A 272 15.26 2.13 2.61
CA ARG A 272 15.35 2.74 1.27
C ARG A 272 15.68 4.21 1.36
N LEU A 273 16.19 4.77 0.27
CA LEU A 273 16.41 6.21 0.13
C LEU A 273 15.17 6.86 -0.49
N SER A 274 14.62 7.88 0.15
CA SER A 274 13.50 8.63 -0.42
C SER A 274 13.89 9.36 -1.71
N LEU A 275 12.96 9.39 -2.66
CA LEU A 275 13.13 10.04 -3.97
C LEU A 275 13.22 11.57 -3.84
N HIS A 276 12.44 12.16 -2.92
CA HIS A 276 12.24 13.61 -2.83
C HIS A 276 12.88 14.22 -1.59
N ASP A 277 12.74 13.53 -0.46
CA ASP A 277 13.10 14.07 0.85
C ASP A 277 14.44 13.51 1.36
N PRO A 278 15.19 14.28 2.18
CA PRO A 278 16.41 13.81 2.85
C PRO A 278 16.06 12.86 3.99
N VAL A 279 15.57 11.66 3.66
CA VAL A 279 15.12 10.66 4.63
C VAL A 279 15.37 9.25 4.11
N LEU A 280 15.68 8.34 5.03
CA LEU A 280 15.69 6.90 4.81
C LEU A 280 14.48 6.26 5.51
N PRO A 281 13.39 5.95 4.79
CA PRO A 281 12.31 5.16 5.35
C PRO A 281 12.77 3.73 5.61
N LEU A 282 12.50 3.26 6.83
CA LEU A 282 12.73 1.91 7.30
C LEU A 282 11.36 1.25 7.55
N ASN A 283 11.00 0.29 6.70
CA ASN A 283 9.84 -0.56 6.91
C ASN A 283 10.26 -1.83 7.64
N ILE A 284 9.51 -2.26 8.65
CA ILE A 284 9.72 -3.51 9.38
C ILE A 284 8.39 -4.24 9.50
N GLU A 285 8.37 -5.53 9.19
CA GLU A 285 7.28 -6.44 9.54
C GLU A 285 7.80 -7.66 10.29
N ALA A 286 7.06 -8.11 11.29
CA ALA A 286 7.34 -9.36 12.01
C ALA A 286 6.07 -9.94 12.65
N ALA A 287 6.16 -11.20 13.09
CA ALA A 287 5.08 -11.85 13.83
C ALA A 287 4.88 -11.29 15.25
N SER A 288 5.94 -10.75 15.86
CA SER A 288 5.93 -10.22 17.23
C SER A 288 6.72 -8.92 17.33
N HIS A 289 6.43 -8.13 18.38
CA HIS A 289 7.20 -6.92 18.66
C HIS A 289 8.66 -7.22 18.99
N GLU A 290 8.93 -8.30 19.73
CA GLU A 290 10.28 -8.75 20.06
C GLU A 290 11.12 -9.03 18.78
N ASP A 291 10.54 -9.70 17.80
CA ASP A 291 11.21 -10.01 16.54
C ASP A 291 11.39 -8.75 15.67
N ALA A 292 10.42 -7.85 15.68
CA ALA A 292 10.56 -6.55 15.02
C ALA A 292 11.68 -5.70 15.64
N VAL A 293 11.85 -5.74 16.96
CA VAL A 293 12.95 -5.08 17.67
C VAL A 293 14.31 -5.69 17.29
N LYS A 294 14.42 -7.02 17.15
CA LYS A 294 15.66 -7.68 16.67
C LYS A 294 16.06 -7.18 15.26
N LEU A 295 15.09 -7.03 14.36
CA LEU A 295 15.31 -6.45 13.03
C LEU A 295 15.75 -4.97 13.13
N GLY A 296 15.09 -4.19 13.98
CA GLY A 296 15.48 -2.79 14.23
C GLY A 296 16.89 -2.65 14.80
N LEU A 297 17.29 -3.53 15.73
CA LEU A 297 18.63 -3.57 16.30
C LEU A 297 19.70 -3.90 15.26
N ALA A 298 19.41 -4.81 14.32
CA ALA A 298 20.32 -5.11 13.22
C ALA A 298 20.60 -3.88 12.35
N VAL A 299 19.53 -3.14 11.97
CA VAL A 299 19.68 -1.89 11.22
C VAL A 299 20.42 -0.84 12.04
N SER A 300 20.03 -0.62 13.29
CA SER A 300 20.68 0.35 14.20
C SER A 300 22.19 0.09 14.34
N SER A 301 22.57 -1.16 14.58
CA SER A 301 23.99 -1.57 14.71
C SER A 301 24.79 -1.28 13.44
N ALA A 302 24.19 -1.51 12.27
CA ALA A 302 24.85 -1.31 10.98
C ALA A 302 25.07 0.18 10.64
N VAL A 303 24.15 1.06 11.05
CA VAL A 303 24.17 2.47 10.61
C VAL A 303 24.59 3.46 11.70
N LYS A 304 24.92 3.01 12.91
CA LYS A 304 25.28 3.88 14.06
C LYS A 304 26.43 4.87 13.83
N GLU A 305 27.30 4.60 12.86
CA GLU A 305 28.45 5.46 12.52
C GLU A 305 28.07 6.65 11.62
N PHE A 306 26.81 6.69 11.15
CA PHE A 306 26.27 7.75 10.30
C PHE A 306 25.60 8.83 11.15
N HIS A 307 26.37 9.77 11.70
CA HIS A 307 25.86 10.75 12.68
C HIS A 307 24.93 11.82 12.12
N ALA A 308 24.91 12.05 10.80
CA ALA A 308 23.89 12.89 10.17
C ALA A 308 22.53 12.19 10.03
N LEU A 309 22.42 10.91 10.37
CA LEU A 309 21.16 10.17 10.33
C LEU A 309 20.47 10.27 11.69
N ASP A 310 19.28 10.88 11.72
CA ASP A 310 18.44 10.96 12.91
C ASP A 310 17.84 9.58 13.21
N MET A 311 18.40 8.95 14.23
CA MET A 311 18.01 7.62 14.70
C MET A 311 16.88 7.64 15.74
N SER A 312 16.39 8.81 16.15
CA SER A 312 15.46 8.96 17.28
C SER A 312 14.20 8.09 17.16
N ALA A 313 13.67 7.95 15.94
CA ALA A 313 12.50 7.12 15.68
C ALA A 313 12.81 5.61 15.86
N LEU A 314 13.99 5.16 15.42
CA LEU A 314 14.41 3.77 15.59
C LEU A 314 14.80 3.49 17.02
N ASP A 315 15.53 4.39 17.68
CA ASP A 315 15.94 4.26 19.07
C ASP A 315 14.72 4.14 20.00
N LYS A 316 13.68 4.94 19.77
CA LYS A 316 12.41 4.81 20.49
C LYS A 316 11.71 3.48 20.22
N PHE A 317 11.81 2.96 19.00
CA PHE A 317 11.15 1.71 18.62
C PHE A 317 11.84 0.46 19.21
N ILE A 318 13.16 0.47 19.32
CA ILE A 318 13.96 -0.67 19.84
C ILE A 318 14.16 -0.63 21.36
N GLN A 319 13.63 0.40 22.04
CA GLN A 319 13.66 0.46 23.49
C GLN A 319 12.81 -0.67 24.11
N PRO A 320 13.30 -1.30 25.19
CA PRO A 320 12.67 -2.45 25.82
C PRO A 320 11.35 -2.14 26.54
#